data_AF-A0A9E4GPK8-F1
#
_entry.id   AF-A0A9E4GPK8-F1
#
_cell.length_a   1.000
_cell.length_b   1.000
_cell.length_c   1.000
_cell.angle_alpha   90.00
_cell.angle_beta   90.00
_cell.angle_gamma   90.00
#
_symmetry.space_group_name_H-M   'P 1'
#
loop_
_entity.id
_entity.type
_entity.pdbx_description
1 polymer ?
#
loop_
_entity_poly.entity_id
_entity_poly.type
_entity_poly.pdbx_seq_one_letter_code
_entity_poly.pdbx_strand_id
1 'polypeptide(L)'
;MKLVTFTHGGRRQLGEVVGEEVYGLASTDTMRMQDMIARGITPGRVSQRFQLQDVALNAPLRPGKIIAIGRNYADHARETGNDPPPRP
;
A
#
# COMPACT_ATOMS: atom_id res chain seq x y z
N MET A 1 -0.09 -6.66 10.33
CA MET A 1 -0.84 -5.43 9.99
C MET A 1 -0.75 -5.22 8.48
N LYS A 2 -1.87 -5.01 7.78
CA LYS A 2 -1.92 -4.73 6.33
C LYS A 2 -2.53 -3.36 6.10
N LEU A 3 -1.71 -2.34 5.84
CA LEU A 3 -2.16 -0.96 5.70
C LEU A 3 -2.58 -0.67 4.25
N VAL A 4 -3.67 0.09 4.08
CA VAL A 4 -4.22 0.46 2.77
C VAL A 4 -4.57 1.95 2.71
N THR A 5 -4.53 2.52 1.51
CA THR A 5 -5.23 3.76 1.18
C THR A 5 -6.47 3.36 0.41
N PHE A 6 -7.66 3.81 0.83
CA PHE A 6 -8.92 3.43 0.17
C PHE A 6 -9.86 4.63 0.06
N THR A 7 -10.87 4.51 -0.80
CA THR A 7 -11.94 5.49 -0.97
C THR A 7 -13.27 4.83 -0.64
N HIS A 8 -14.08 5.48 0.19
CA HIS A 8 -15.47 5.08 0.48
C HIS A 8 -16.34 6.35 0.52
N GLY A 9 -17.49 6.33 -0.16
CA GLY A 9 -18.37 7.50 -0.25
C GLY A 9 -17.68 8.76 -0.79
N GLY A 10 -16.74 8.60 -1.73
CA GLY A 10 -15.95 9.70 -2.31
C GLY A 10 -14.85 10.27 -1.42
N ARG A 11 -14.68 9.77 -0.19
CA ARG A 11 -13.66 10.23 0.76
C ARG A 11 -12.50 9.25 0.79
N ARG A 12 -11.29 9.75 0.57
CA ARG A 12 -10.06 8.97 0.66
C ARG A 12 -9.58 8.93 2.11
N GLN A 13 -9.25 7.74 2.61
CA GLN A 13 -8.84 7.48 3.99
C GLN A 13 -7.69 6.45 4.02
N LEU A 14 -7.05 6.27 5.19
CA LEU A 14 -6.14 5.15 5.43
C LEU A 14 -6.84 4.11 6.33
N GLY A 15 -6.53 2.84 6.08
CA GLY A 15 -7.15 1.73 6.79
C GLY A 15 -6.19 0.57 7.05
N GLU A 16 -6.62 -0.37 7.88
CA GLU A 16 -6.02 -1.69 8.01
C GLU A 16 -7.00 -2.76 7.51
N VAL A 17 -6.54 -3.63 6.62
CA VAL A 17 -7.29 -4.81 6.18
C VAL A 17 -7.16 -5.94 7.19
N VAL A 18 -8.30 -6.48 7.63
CA VAL A 18 -8.41 -7.62 8.55
C VAL A 18 -9.53 -8.52 8.06
N GLY A 19 -9.18 -9.70 7.56
CA GLY A 19 -10.16 -10.57 6.88
C GLY A 19 -10.77 -9.82 5.69
N GLU A 20 -12.09 -9.73 5.67
CA GLU A 20 -12.88 -9.03 4.65
C GLU A 20 -13.31 -7.62 5.06
N GLU A 21 -12.68 -7.06 6.10
CA GLU A 21 -12.99 -5.73 6.60
C GLU A 21 -11.82 -4.77 6.47
N VAL A 22 -12.14 -3.49 6.30
CA VAL A 22 -11.20 -2.38 6.37
C VAL A 22 -11.53 -1.52 7.57
N TYR A 23 -10.69 -1.55 8.59
CA TYR A 23 -10.79 -0.65 9.74
C TYR A 23 -10.16 0.68 9.38
N GLY A 24 -10.87 1.79 9.60
CA GLY A 24 -10.28 3.13 9.51
C GLY A 24 -9.17 3.30 10.56
N LEU A 25 -8.20 4.17 10.28
CA LEU A 25 -7.16 4.53 11.25
C LEU A 25 -7.33 5.98 11.72
N ALA A 26 -6.83 6.27 12.91
CA ALA A 26 -6.92 7.61 13.49
C ALA A 26 -6.15 8.66 12.67
N SER A 27 -6.72 9.87 12.56
CA SER A 27 -6.07 11.05 11.95
C SER A 27 -5.70 10.89 10.47
N THR A 28 -6.43 10.08 9.69
CA THR A 28 -6.08 9.75 8.30
C THR A 28 -6.74 10.64 7.25
N ASP A 29 -7.83 11.31 7.61
CA ASP A 29 -8.60 12.20 6.74
C ASP A 29 -7.75 13.37 6.23
N THR A 30 -6.72 13.74 6.99
CA THR A 30 -5.83 14.88 6.75
C THR A 30 -4.42 14.48 6.33
N MET A 31 -4.08 13.18 6.38
CA MET A 31 -2.71 12.70 6.24
C MET A 31 -2.60 11.61 5.16
N ARG A 32 -1.52 11.62 4.37
CA ARG A 32 -1.25 10.53 3.43
C ARG A 32 -0.39 9.46 4.10
N MET A 33 -0.40 8.26 3.54
CA MET A 33 0.40 7.15 4.07
C MET A 33 1.91 7.47 4.08
N GLN A 34 2.41 8.25 3.12
CA GLN A 34 3.81 8.69 3.12
C GLN A 34 4.15 9.53 4.36
N ASP A 35 3.25 10.45 4.75
CA ASP A 35 3.49 11.35 5.88
C ASP A 35 3.55 10.56 7.19
N MET A 36 2.69 9.55 7.34
CA MET A 36 2.68 8.64 8.48
C MET A 36 3.99 7.87 8.61
N ILE A 37 4.46 7.29 7.49
CA ILE A 37 5.71 6.52 7.43
C ILE A 37 6.90 7.44 7.72
N ALA A 38 6.95 8.62 7.09
CA ALA A 38 8.03 9.58 7.28
C ALA A 38 8.16 10.06 8.72
N ARG A 39 7.04 10.11 9.47
CA ARG A 39 7.01 10.49 10.89
C ARG A 39 7.21 9.30 11.84
N GLY A 40 7.34 8.08 11.33
CA GLY A 40 7.46 6.88 12.17
C GLY A 40 6.22 6.59 13.02
N ILE A 41 5.04 7.05 12.59
CA ILE A 41 3.80 6.87 13.35
C ILE A 41 3.29 5.44 13.14
N THR A 42 3.03 4.74 14.25
CA THR A 42 2.27 3.48 14.23
C THR A 42 0.79 3.80 14.45
N PRO A 43 -0.09 3.60 13.45
CA PRO A 43 -1.49 3.98 13.58
C PRO A 43 -2.29 2.97 14.41
N GLY A 44 -3.28 3.47 15.15
CA GLY A 44 -4.31 2.65 15.80
C GLY A 44 -5.60 2.62 14.98
N ARG A 45 -6.36 1.52 15.09
CA ARG A 45 -7.71 1.40 14.52
C ARG A 45 -8.68 2.32 15.22
N VAL A 46 -9.66 2.82 14.49
CA VAL A 46 -10.88 3.43 15.03
C VAL A 46 -12.06 2.46 14.87
N SER A 47 -13.21 2.78 15.49
CA SER A 47 -14.41 1.94 15.42
C SER A 47 -15.04 1.89 14.02
N GLN A 48 -14.76 2.87 13.16
CA GLN A 48 -15.23 2.89 11.79
C GLN A 48 -14.60 1.73 11.00
N ARG A 49 -15.46 0.91 10.39
CA ARG A 49 -15.07 -0.21 9.52
C ARG A 49 -16.00 -0.30 8.32
N PHE A 50 -15.49 -0.86 7.24
CA PHE A 50 -16.19 -1.08 5.98
C PHE A 50 -15.95 -2.51 5.51
N GLN A 51 -16.88 -3.08 4.74
CA GLN A 51 -16.59 -4.32 4.02
C GLN A 51 -15.57 -4.02 2.91
N LEU A 52 -14.62 -4.92 2.71
CA LEU A 52 -13.55 -4.77 1.73
C LEU A 52 -14.09 -4.63 0.30
N GLN A 53 -15.19 -5.33 0.00
CA GLN A 53 -15.87 -5.25 -1.29
C GLN A 53 -16.57 -3.90 -1.54
N ASP A 54 -16.86 -3.13 -0.49
CA ASP A 54 -17.59 -1.86 -0.58
C ASP A 54 -16.65 -0.65 -0.70
N VAL A 55 -15.33 -0.86 -0.66
CA VAL A 55 -14.32 0.21 -0.79
C VAL A 55 -13.52 0.09 -2.07
N ALA A 56 -13.11 1.25 -2.62
CA ALA A 56 -12.13 1.27 -3.68
C ALA A 56 -10.72 1.33 -3.09
N LEU A 57 -9.96 0.24 -3.19
CA LEU A 57 -8.54 0.24 -2.84
C LEU A 57 -7.76 1.10 -3.84
N ASN A 58 -6.95 2.02 -3.31
CA ASN A 58 -6.07 2.88 -4.09
C ASN A 58 -4.62 2.37 -4.01
N ALA A 59 -3.75 2.93 -4.84
CA ALA A 59 -2.31 2.80 -4.63
C ALA A 59 -1.95 3.22 -3.18
N PRO A 60 -1.17 2.41 -2.44
CA PRO A 60 -0.90 2.67 -1.03
C PRO A 60 -0.12 3.98 -0.84
N LEU A 61 0.78 4.28 -1.78
CA LEU A 61 1.66 5.46 -1.79
C LEU A 61 1.63 6.12 -3.17
N ARG A 62 1.88 7.43 -3.20
CA ARG A 62 2.31 8.19 -4.38
C ARG A 62 3.70 8.77 -4.11
N PRO A 63 4.77 7.96 -4.20
CA PRO A 63 6.10 8.41 -3.86
C PRO A 63 6.63 9.40 -4.91
N GLY A 64 7.63 10.20 -4.53
CA GLY A 64 8.33 11.08 -5.50
C GLY A 64 9.22 10.32 -6.50
N LYS A 65 9.55 9.06 -6.20
CA LYS A 65 10.35 8.17 -7.05
C LYS A 65 9.83 6.74 -6.97
N ILE A 66 9.83 6.02 -8.09
CA ILE A 66 9.60 4.58 -8.17
C ILE A 66 10.84 3.98 -8.84
N ILE A 67 11.62 3.19 -8.11
CA ILE A 67 12.84 2.54 -8.61
C ILE A 67 12.49 1.09 -8.90
N ALA A 68 12.48 0.70 -10.17
CA ALA A 68 12.18 -0.66 -10.60
C ALA A 68 13.48 -1.46 -10.80
N ILE A 69 13.48 -2.74 -10.41
CA ILE A 69 14.60 -3.66 -10.59
C ILE A 69 14.24 -4.67 -11.67
N GLY A 70 15.05 -4.74 -12.73
CA GLY A 70 14.87 -5.69 -13.83
C GLY A 70 15.59 -7.01 -13.56
N ARG A 71 15.06 -8.12 -14.10
CA ARG A 71 15.71 -9.45 -14.08
C ARG A 71 16.15 -9.93 -12.68
N ASN A 72 15.36 -9.62 -11.65
CA ASN A 72 15.65 -10.01 -10.26
C ASN A 72 15.19 -11.44 -9.91
N TYR A 73 14.92 -12.27 -10.92
CA TYR A 73 14.53 -13.67 -10.78
C TYR A 73 15.23 -14.48 -11.88
N ALA A 74 15.91 -15.57 -11.48
CA ALA A 74 16.75 -16.33 -12.40
C ALA A 74 15.96 -16.95 -13.56
N ASP A 75 14.78 -17.49 -13.28
CA ASP A 75 13.93 -18.09 -14.30
C ASP A 75 13.40 -17.04 -15.27
N HIS A 76 12.98 -15.89 -14.77
CA HIS A 76 12.53 -14.78 -15.61
C HIS A 76 13.65 -14.22 -16.51
N ALA A 77 14.89 -14.14 -16.01
CA ALA A 77 16.03 -13.76 -16.85
C ALA A 77 16.19 -14.75 -18.01
N ARG A 78 16.14 -16.06 -17.71
CA ARG A 78 16.29 -17.13 -18.70
C ARG A 78 15.17 -17.17 -19.74
N GLU A 79 13.93 -16.91 -19.34
CA GLU A 79 12.76 -16.81 -20.26
C GLU A 79 13.01 -15.80 -21.38
N THR A 80 13.72 -14.72 -21.07
CA THR A 80 14.06 -13.66 -22.02
C THR A 80 15.41 -13.87 -22.73
N GLY A 81 16.02 -15.06 -22.58
CA GLY A 81 17.32 -15.39 -23.17
C GLY A 81 18.51 -14.69 -22.49
N ASN A 82 18.36 -14.25 -21.24
CA ASN A 82 19.39 -13.56 -20.48
C ASN A 82 19.85 -14.37 -19.27
N ASP A 83 21.09 -14.14 -18.83
CA ASP A 83 21.53 -14.47 -17.47
C ASP A 83 21.09 -13.39 -16.47
N PRO A 84 21.00 -13.71 -15.15
CA PRO A 84 20.84 -12.70 -14.11
C PRO A 84 21.97 -11.65 -14.17
N PRO A 85 21.66 -10.35 -13.98
CA PRO A 85 22.68 -9.33 -14.04
C PRO A 85 23.64 -9.42 -12.83
N PRO A 86 24.93 -9.05 -12.98
CA PRO A 86 25.91 -9.12 -11.89
C PRO A 86 25.67 -8.08 -10.78
N ARG A 87 24.80 -7.09 -11.04
CA ARG A 87 24.37 -6.05 -10.11
C ARG A 87 22.95 -5.57 -10.47
N PRO A 88 22.18 -5.06 -9.50
CA PRO A 88 20.89 -4.42 -9.77
C PRO A 88 21.00 -3.21 -10.72
#